data_AF-A0A1Q7E264-F1
#
_entry.id   AF-A0A1Q7E264-F1
#
_cell.length_a   1.000
_cell.length_b   1.000
_cell.length_c   1.000
_cell.angle_alpha   90.00
_cell.angle_beta   90.00
_cell.angle_gamma   90.00
#
_symmetry.space_group_name_H-M   'P 1'
#
loop_
_entity.id
_entity.type
_entity.pdbx_description
1 polymer ?
#
loop_
_entity_poly.entity_id
_entity_poly.type
_entity_poly.pdbx_seq_one_letter_code
_entity_poly.pdbx_strand_id
1 'polypeptide(L)'
;MCAPAYLAPERRKDGGAAGPRDDMFAVGVLLHEMLTGELPAVEAEALEEVRSLPPWLAELARRCLTAQPAARWPDAAAALDAVGRSGAGPM
;
A
#
# COMPACT_ATOMS: atom_id res chain seq x y z
N MET A 1 14.40 -5.84 16.44
CA MET A 1 13.86 -6.45 15.20
C MET A 1 13.44 -5.32 14.28
N CYS A 2 14.24 -4.97 13.27
CA CYS A 2 13.69 -4.21 12.14
C CYS A 2 12.84 -5.20 11.34
N ALA A 3 11.62 -4.85 10.95
CA ALA A 3 10.80 -5.71 10.11
C ALA A 3 11.06 -5.32 8.63
N PRO A 4 12.10 -5.88 7.96
CA PRO A 4 12.52 -5.45 6.64
C PRO A 4 11.43 -5.61 5.57
N ALA A 5 10.44 -6.46 5.82
CA ALA A 5 9.29 -6.69 4.95
C ALA A 5 8.45 -5.42 4.73
N TYR A 6 8.23 -4.62 5.77
CA TYR A 6 7.41 -3.40 5.70
C TYR A 6 8.22 -2.16 5.31
N LEU A 7 9.55 -2.28 5.25
CA LEU A 7 10.42 -1.17 4.90
C LEU A 7 10.34 -0.89 3.41
N ALA A 8 10.10 0.37 3.02
CA ALA A 8 10.07 0.76 1.63
C ALA A 8 11.38 0.39 0.89
N PRO A 9 11.33 0.01 -0.40
CA PRO A 9 12.50 -0.47 -1.13
C PRO A 9 13.66 0.54 -1.16
N GLU A 10 13.36 1.83 -1.27
CA GLU A 10 14.33 2.93 -1.18
C GLU A 10 14.95 3.06 0.22
N ARG A 11 14.17 2.85 1.29
CA ARG A 11 14.67 2.86 2.67
C ARG A 11 15.61 1.70 2.96
N ARG A 12 15.37 0.54 2.33
CA ARG A 12 16.28 -0.61 2.38
C ARG A 12 17.63 -0.35 1.69
N LYS A 13 17.63 0.46 0.62
CA LYS A 13 18.83 0.77 -0.18
C LYS A 13 19.66 1.91 0.41
N ASP A 14 19.00 3.03 0.72
CA ASP A 14 19.70 4.30 0.95
C ASP A 14 19.76 4.68 2.44
N GLY A 15 18.96 4.05 3.30
CA GLY A 15 18.94 4.30 4.75
C GLY A 15 18.53 5.73 5.16
N GLY A 16 18.12 6.58 4.21
CA GLY A 16 17.75 7.99 4.43
C GLY A 16 16.55 8.19 5.34
N ALA A 17 16.26 9.42 5.77
CA ALA A 17 15.18 9.70 6.72
C ALA A 17 13.82 9.16 6.23
N ALA A 18 13.05 8.55 7.14
CA ALA A 18 11.69 8.11 6.84
C ALA A 18 10.77 9.32 6.60
N GLY A 19 9.89 9.20 5.62
CA GLY A 19 8.84 10.18 5.34
C GLY A 19 7.47 9.53 5.13
N PRO A 20 6.42 10.35 4.96
CA PRO A 20 5.04 9.85 4.87
C PRO A 20 4.81 8.79 3.77
N ARG A 21 5.54 8.88 2.66
CA ARG A 21 5.47 7.93 1.55
C ARG A 21 6.03 6.55 1.89
N ASP A 22 6.95 6.47 2.86
CA ASP A 22 7.46 5.20 3.40
C ASP A 22 6.40 4.53 4.27
N ASP A 23 5.71 5.31 5.10
CA ASP A 23 4.59 4.83 5.92
C ASP A 23 3.47 4.30 5.03
N MET A 24 3.16 4.98 3.93
CA MET A 24 2.17 4.50 2.96
C MET A 24 2.57 3.16 2.32
N PHE A 25 3.87 2.90 2.11
CA PHE A 25 4.32 1.58 1.66
C PHE A 25 4.05 0.50 2.72
N ALA A 26 4.40 0.78 3.98
CA ALA A 26 4.15 -0.14 5.08
C ALA A 26 2.65 -0.44 5.24
N VAL A 27 1.77 0.56 5.07
CA VAL A 27 0.31 0.37 5.03
C VAL A 27 -0.10 -0.58 3.91
N GLY A 28 0.48 -0.45 2.71
CA GLY A 28 0.22 -1.36 1.60
C GLY A 28 0.62 -2.80 1.89
N VAL A 29 1.78 -3.00 2.52
CA VAL A 29 2.27 -4.33 2.92
C VAL A 29 1.34 -4.95 3.96
N LEU A 30 0.98 -4.18 5.00
CA LEU A 30 0.07 -4.64 6.04
C LEU A 30 -1.32 -4.98 5.48
N LEU A 31 -1.83 -4.15 4.57
CA LEU A 31 -3.13 -4.39 3.95
C LEU A 31 -3.12 -5.67 3.12
N HIS A 32 -2.06 -5.90 2.34
CA HIS A 32 -1.89 -7.14 1.59
C HIS A 32 -1.88 -8.33 2.54
N GLU A 33 -1.06 -8.31 3.60
CA GLU A 33 -0.95 -9.38 4.57
C GLU A 33 -2.26 -9.66 5.33
N MET A 34 -3.00 -8.64 5.74
CA MET A 34 -4.32 -8.85 6.36
C MET A 34 -5.32 -9.50 5.40
N LEU A 35 -5.19 -9.22 4.10
CA LEU A 35 -6.08 -9.74 3.07
C LEU A 35 -5.62 -11.10 2.53
N THR A 36 -4.36 -11.47 2.55
CA THR A 36 -3.90 -12.74 1.96
C THR A 36 -3.35 -13.72 2.98
N GLY A 37 -2.97 -13.24 4.17
CA GLY A 37 -2.21 -13.97 5.17
C GLY A 37 -0.70 -14.03 4.85
N GLU A 38 -0.27 -13.45 3.73
CA GLU A 38 1.08 -13.55 3.19
C GLU A 38 1.65 -12.16 2.92
N LEU A 39 2.98 -12.01 2.88
CA LEU A 39 3.61 -10.74 2.51
C LEU A 39 3.59 -10.54 0.98
N PRO A 40 3.49 -9.29 0.48
CA PRO A 40 3.55 -9.02 -0.95
C PRO A 40 4.91 -9.42 -1.52
N ALA A 41 4.89 -10.31 -2.51
CA ALA A 41 6.05 -10.63 -3.33
C ALA A 41 6.45 -9.46 -4.24
N VAL A 42 7.70 -9.46 -4.70
CA VAL A 42 8.23 -8.42 -5.62
C VAL A 42 7.47 -8.42 -6.95
N GLU A 43 7.04 -9.60 -7.41
CA GLU A 43 6.11 -9.78 -8.54
C GLU A 43 4.75 -10.32 -8.07
N ALA A 44 4.21 -9.81 -6.96
CA ALA A 44 2.90 -10.25 -6.48
C ALA A 44 1.82 -10.02 -7.55
N GLU A 45 0.98 -11.03 -7.74
CA GLU A 45 -0.30 -10.90 -8.43
C GLU A 45 -1.10 -9.76 -7.82
N ALA A 46 -1.93 -9.11 -8.65
CA ALA A 46 -2.78 -8.03 -8.17
C ALA A 46 -3.71 -8.58 -7.07
N LEU A 47 -3.97 -7.80 -6.02
CA LEU A 47 -4.82 -8.26 -4.91
C LEU A 47 -6.23 -8.66 -5.38
N GLU A 48 -6.69 -8.04 -6.46
CA GLU A 48 -7.92 -8.30 -7.19
C GLU A 48 -7.98 -9.70 -7.83
N GLU A 49 -6.84 -10.29 -8.15
CA GLU A 49 -6.72 -11.65 -8.70
C GLU A 49 -6.79 -12.70 -7.58
N VAL A 50 -6.35 -12.34 -6.37
CA VAL A 50 -6.30 -13.22 -5.20
C VAL A 50 -7.62 -13.20 -4.40
N ARG A 51 -8.31 -12.05 -4.37
CA ARG A 51 -9.54 -11.83 -3.57
C ARG A 51 -10.52 -10.94 -4.33
N SER A 52 -11.82 -11.21 -4.18
CA SER A 52 -12.84 -10.24 -4.55
C SER A 52 -12.83 -9.07 -3.56
N LEU A 53 -12.40 -7.90 -4.03
CA LEU A 53 -12.26 -6.68 -3.22
C LEU A 53 -13.10 -5.54 -3.80
N PRO A 54 -13.62 -4.63 -2.97
CA PRO A 54 -14.16 -3.38 -3.46
C PRO A 54 -13.10 -2.60 -4.25
N PRO A 55 -13.44 -1.97 -5.39
CA PRO A 55 -12.46 -1.27 -6.24
C PRO A 55 -11.64 -0.20 -5.51
N TRP A 56 -12.25 0.48 -4.53
CA TRP A 56 -11.55 1.51 -3.74
C TRP A 56 -10.44 0.92 -2.87
N LEU A 57 -10.61 -0.31 -2.37
CA LEU A 57 -9.64 -0.98 -1.49
C LEU A 57 -8.47 -1.56 -2.30
N ALA A 58 -8.79 -2.10 -3.48
CA ALA A 58 -7.81 -2.54 -4.45
C ALA A 58 -6.88 -1.40 -4.90
N GLU A 59 -7.46 -0.26 -5.27
CA GLU A 59 -6.68 0.92 -5.67
C GLU A 59 -5.85 1.48 -4.51
N LEU A 60 -6.39 1.48 -3.28
CA LEU A 60 -5.62 1.87 -2.09
C LEU A 60 -4.35 1.02 -1.97
N ALA A 61 -4.50 -0.30 -1.97
CA ALA A 61 -3.38 -1.24 -1.80
C ALA A 61 -2.35 -1.12 -2.93
N ARG A 62 -2.82 -1.12 -4.18
CA ARG A 62 -1.98 -1.04 -5.38
C ARG A 62 -1.11 0.22 -5.39
N ARG A 63 -1.70 1.37 -5.07
CA ARG A 63 -0.98 2.65 -5.11
C ARG A 63 -0.03 2.82 -3.91
N CYS A 64 -0.35 2.25 -2.74
CA CYS A 64 0.56 2.18 -1.60
C CYS A 64 1.84 1.38 -1.93
N LEU A 65 1.71 0.25 -2.61
CA LEU A 65 2.82 -0.66 -2.94
C LEU A 65 3.66 -0.25 -4.16
N THR A 66 3.38 0.91 -4.76
CA THR A 66 4.12 1.37 -5.94
C THR A 66 5.60 1.58 -5.61
N ALA A 67 6.50 1.01 -6.43
CA ALA A 67 7.94 1.09 -6.17
C ALA A 67 8.46 2.54 -6.14
N GLN A 68 7.95 3.41 -7.04
CA GLN A 68 8.36 4.80 -7.09
C GLN A 68 7.62 5.65 -6.03
N PRO A 69 8.33 6.27 -5.07
CA PRO A 69 7.68 6.92 -3.93
C PRO A 69 6.74 8.06 -4.33
N ALA A 70 7.12 8.82 -5.36
CA ALA A 70 6.33 9.94 -5.87
C ALA A 70 4.97 9.52 -6.46
N ALA A 71 4.85 8.26 -6.92
CA ALA A 71 3.61 7.72 -7.47
C ALA A 71 2.67 7.15 -6.39
N ARG A 72 3.17 6.94 -5.16
CA ARG A 72 2.36 6.60 -4.00
C ARG A 72 1.52 7.77 -3.54
N TRP A 73 0.59 7.50 -2.63
CA TRP A 73 -0.10 8.55 -1.87
C TRP A 73 0.92 9.42 -1.13
N PRO A 74 0.75 10.77 -1.17
CA PRO A 74 1.66 11.66 -0.45
C PRO A 74 1.56 11.45 1.07
N ASP A 75 0.36 11.15 1.57
CA ASP A 75 0.06 10.84 2.97
C ASP A 75 -1.29 10.10 3.08
N ALA A 76 -1.66 9.72 4.31
CA ALA A 76 -2.90 9.03 4.61
C ALA A 76 -4.16 9.88 4.37
N ALA A 77 -4.08 11.20 4.56
CA ALA A 77 -5.22 12.09 4.36
C ALA A 77 -5.62 12.15 2.88
N ALA A 78 -4.63 12.27 1.99
CA ALA A 78 -4.84 12.23 0.55
C ALA A 78 -5.39 10.88 0.07
N ALA A 79 -4.93 9.78 0.68
CA ALA A 79 -5.45 8.45 0.38
C ALA A 79 -6.94 8.34 0.77
N LEU A 80 -7.29 8.76 2.00
CA LEU A 80 -8.66 8.75 2.51
C LEU A 80 -9.60 9.65 1.70
N ASP A 81 -9.16 10.85 1.34
CA ASP A 81 -9.94 11.79 0.52
C ASP A 81 -10.22 11.21 -0.87
N ALA A 82 -9.26 10.51 -1.47
CA ALA A 82 -9.44 9.87 -2.77
C ALA A 82 -10.37 8.65 -2.68
N VAL A 83 -10.15 7.73 -1.74
CA VAL A 83 -10.94 6.49 -1.64
C VAL A 83 -12.31 6.70 -0.98
N GLY A 84 -12.46 7.65 -0.06
CA GLY A 84 -13.72 7.99 0.57
C GLY A 84 -14.75 8.51 -0.43
N ARG A 85 -14.29 9.19 -1.49
CA ARG A 85 -15.14 9.58 -2.64
C ARG A 85 -15.58 8.39 -3.51
N SER A 86 -14.83 7.28 -3.48
CA SER A 86 -15.11 6.08 -4.27
C SER A 86 -15.84 4.97 -3.49
N GLY A 87 -15.71 4.96 -2.16
CA GLY A 87 -16.33 3.99 -1.25
C GLY A 87 -17.77 4.31 -0.87
N ALA A 88 -18.27 5.52 -1.19
CA ALA A 88 -19.68 5.89 -1.07
C ALA A 88 -20.53 5.24 -2.19
N GLY A 89 -20.52 3.90 -2.27
CA GLY A 89 -21.57 3.15 -2.95
C GLY A 89 -22.80 3.07 -2.05
N PRO A 90 -24.04 2.97 -2.60
CA PRO A 90 -25.23 2.83 -1.78
C PRO A 90 -25.12 1.53 -0.97
N MET A 91 -25.16 1.64 0.35
CA MET A 91 -25.40 0.52 1.27
C MET A 91 -26.82 0.01 1.10
#